data_AF-A0A453RFD7-F1
#
_entry.id   AF-A0A453RFD7-F1
#
_cell.length_a   1.000
_cell.length_b   1.000
_cell.length_c   1.000
_cell.angle_alpha   90.00
_cell.angle_beta   90.00
_cell.angle_gamma   90.00
#
_symmetry.space_group_name_H-M   'P 1'
#
loop_
_entity.id
_entity.type
_entity.pdbx_description
1 polymer ?
#
loop_
_entity_poly.entity_id
_entity_poly.type
_entity_poly.pdbx_seq_one_letter_code
_entity_poly.pdbx_strand_id
1 'polypeptide(L)'
;MESSSPSVPFPLLQAPVESTYRACTIPYRFPSDNPRKATPVEIQWIDLFLKSVPSFRQRAENDPTVPDAPAKAEKFAQRYVSVISIRMIMLLR
;
A
#
# COMPACT_ATOMS: atom_id res chain seq x y z
N MET A 1 15.24 -5.62 11.78
CA MET A 1 15.08 -6.85 12.58
C MET A 1 13.60 -7.20 12.56
N GLU A 2 13.19 -8.11 11.69
CA GLU A 2 11.90 -8.78 11.85
C GLU A 2 12.14 -10.00 12.74
N SER A 3 11.42 -10.10 13.85
CA SER A 3 11.50 -11.28 14.72
C SER A 3 10.56 -12.36 14.20
N SER A 4 10.92 -13.63 14.32
CA SER A 4 10.07 -14.76 13.95
C SER A 4 8.91 -15.03 14.92
N SER A 5 8.77 -14.23 15.98
CA SER A 5 7.70 -14.39 16.97
C SER A 5 6.35 -13.95 16.41
N PRO A 6 5.23 -14.59 16.84
CA PRO A 6 3.90 -14.16 16.45
C PRO A 6 3.62 -12.73 16.92
N SER A 7 2.86 -11.97 16.14
CA SER A 7 2.38 -10.66 16.56
C SER A 7 1.35 -10.81 17.68
N VAL A 8 1.46 -9.94 18.69
CA VAL A 8 0.48 -9.80 19.78
C VAL A 8 -0.02 -8.36 19.82
N PRO A 9 -1.26 -8.11 20.28
CA PRO A 9 -1.74 -6.74 20.47
C PRO A 9 -0.81 -5.95 21.39
N PHE A 10 -0.61 -4.68 21.07
CA PHE A 10 0.18 -3.81 21.93
C PHE A 10 -0.50 -3.69 23.30
N PRO A 11 0.20 -3.95 24.43
CA PRO A 11 -0.45 -4.12 25.74
C PRO A 11 -1.26 -2.93 26.25
N LEU A 12 -1.02 -1.73 25.74
CA LEU A 12 -1.73 -0.51 26.14
C LEU A 12 -2.95 -0.20 25.24
N LEU A 13 -3.24 -1.02 24.24
CA LEU A 13 -4.48 -0.90 23.48
C LEU A 13 -5.67 -1.30 24.35
N GLN A 14 -6.72 -0.48 24.32
CA GLN A 14 -7.94 -0.75 25.07
C GLN A 14 -8.67 -1.95 24.47
N ALA A 15 -8.95 -2.97 25.29
CA ALA A 15 -9.72 -4.14 24.89
C ALA A 15 -11.24 -3.81 24.82
N PRO A 16 -12.01 -4.44 23.91
CA PRO A 16 -11.54 -5.37 22.86
C PRO A 16 -10.96 -4.61 21.66
N VAL A 17 -9.73 -4.97 21.26
CA VAL A 17 -8.94 -4.24 20.26
C VAL A 17 -9.63 -4.23 18.89
N GLU A 18 -10.37 -5.29 18.58
CA GLU A 18 -11.04 -5.52 17.31
C GLU A 18 -12.13 -4.48 17.00
N SER A 19 -12.72 -3.86 18.02
CA SER A 19 -13.78 -2.85 17.84
C SER A 19 -13.32 -1.43 18.20
N THR A 20 -12.26 -1.28 18.99
CA THR A 20 -11.80 0.03 19.50
C THR A 20 -10.62 0.59 18.71
N TYR A 21 -9.77 -0.26 18.13
CA TYR A 21 -8.53 0.17 17.49
C TYR A 21 -8.62 0.08 15.97
N ARG A 22 -8.36 1.21 15.31
CA ARG A 22 -8.18 1.30 13.86
C ARG A 22 -6.83 1.94 13.57
N ALA A 23 -5.90 1.17 13.00
CA ALA A 23 -4.54 1.64 12.73
C ALA A 23 -4.48 2.80 11.72
N CYS A 24 -5.28 2.73 10.65
CA CYS A 24 -5.32 3.81 9.67
C CYS A 24 -6.09 5.01 10.23
N THR A 25 -5.43 6.16 10.34
CA THR A 25 -6.08 7.41 10.78
C THR A 25 -7.11 7.91 9.77
N ILE A 26 -6.76 7.89 8.48
CA ILE A 26 -7.60 8.49 7.43
C ILE A 26 -8.53 7.41 6.85
N PRO A 27 -9.86 7.62 6.85
CA PRO A 27 -10.79 6.77 6.14
C PRO A 27 -10.77 7.10 4.64
N TYR A 28 -10.57 6.10 3.80
CA TYR A 28 -10.67 6.29 2.34
C TYR A 28 -12.10 6.11 1.84
N ARG A 29 -12.93 5.38 2.61
CA ARG A 29 -14.27 4.98 2.25
C ARG A 29 -15.14 4.85 3.50
N PHE A 30 -16.41 5.22 3.37
CA PHE A 30 -17.48 4.97 4.32
C PHE A 30 -18.43 3.86 3.83
N PRO A 31 -19.19 3.22 4.74
CA PRO A 31 -20.16 2.18 4.36
C PRO A 31 -21.23 2.64 3.35
N SER A 32 -21.52 3.94 3.30
CA SER A 32 -22.49 4.54 2.38
C SER A 32 -21.95 4.76 0.95
N ASP A 33 -20.65 4.67 0.74
CA ASP A 33 -20.04 4.93 -0.56
C ASP A 33 -20.32 3.80 -1.56
N ASN A 34 -20.45 4.13 -2.84
CA ASN A 34 -20.71 3.15 -3.89
C ASN A 34 -19.52 2.16 -4.00
N PRO A 35 -19.71 0.85 -3.73
CA PRO A 35 -18.63 -0.13 -3.71
C PRO A 35 -17.99 -0.39 -5.08
N ARG A 36 -18.64 0.03 -6.17
CA ARG A 36 -18.16 -0.12 -7.55
C ARG A 36 -17.50 1.15 -8.10
N LYS A 37 -17.31 2.18 -7.28
CA LYS A 37 -16.64 3.42 -7.68
C LYS A 37 -15.57 3.80 -6.69
N ALA A 38 -14.38 4.12 -7.19
CA ALA A 38 -13.33 4.69 -6.35
C ALA A 38 -13.76 6.04 -5.76
N THR A 39 -13.48 6.27 -4.48
CA THR A 39 -13.76 7.57 -3.82
C THR A 39 -12.68 8.59 -4.18
N PRO A 40 -12.94 9.90 -4.02
CA PRO A 40 -11.90 10.92 -4.21
C PRO A 40 -10.67 10.73 -3.31
N VAL A 41 -10.85 10.22 -2.09
CA VAL A 41 -9.76 9.97 -1.14
C VAL A 41 -8.95 8.76 -1.58
N GLU A 42 -9.59 7.68 -2.04
CA GLU A 42 -8.90 6.52 -2.60
C GLU A 42 -8.02 6.92 -3.79
N ILE A 43 -8.54 7.75 -4.70
CA ILE A 43 -7.78 8.25 -5.86
C ILE A 43 -6.56 9.06 -5.41
N GLN A 44 -6.72 9.99 -4.46
CA GLN A 44 -5.61 10.80 -3.96
C GLN A 44 -4.49 9.95 -3.34
N TRP A 45 -4.85 8.92 -2.57
CA TRP A 45 -3.88 8.01 -1.99
C TRP A 45 -3.21 7.13 -3.04
N ILE A 46 -3.97 6.63 -4.03
CA ILE A 46 -3.43 5.91 -5.19
C ILE A 46 -2.38 6.77 -5.92
N ASP A 47 -2.72 8.03 -6.21
CA ASP A 47 -1.80 8.96 -6.87
C ASP A 47 -0.55 9.21 -6.05
N LEU A 48 -0.67 9.30 -4.72
CA LEU A 48 0.47 9.45 -3.82
C LEU A 48 1.45 8.26 -3.95
N PHE A 49 0.93 7.03 -3.92
CA PHE A 49 1.76 5.83 -4.07
C PHE A 49 2.35 5.68 -5.48
N LEU A 50 1.63 6.10 -6.52
CA LEU A 50 2.16 6.09 -7.88
C LEU A 50 3.30 7.12 -8.03
N LYS A 51 3.17 8.29 -7.42
CA LYS A 51 4.21 9.33 -7.42
C LYS A 51 5.49 8.92 -6.67
N SER A 52 5.43 7.95 -5.75
CA SER A 52 6.63 7.43 -5.10
C SER A 52 7.38 6.38 -5.92
N VAL A 53 6.78 5.81 -6.97
CA VAL A 53 7.42 4.74 -7.76
C VAL A 53 8.80 5.14 -8.31
N PRO A 54 9.01 6.34 -8.90
CA PRO A 54 10.33 6.71 -9.44
C PRO A 54 11.43 6.71 -8.38
N SER A 55 11.17 7.24 -7.18
CA SER A 55 12.18 7.30 -6.11
C SER A 55 12.49 5.92 -5.55
N PHE A 56 11.49 5.05 -5.40
CA PHE A 56 11.68 3.67 -4.96
C PHE A 56 12.46 2.86 -6.01
N ARG A 57 12.15 3.03 -7.30
CA ARG A 57 12.89 2.42 -8.41
C ARG A 57 14.35 2.87 -8.41
N GLN A 58 14.60 4.17 -8.29
CA GLN A 58 15.96 4.73 -8.22
C GLN A 58 16.74 4.22 -6.99
N ARG A 59 16.08 4.06 -5.85
CA ARG A 59 16.74 3.49 -4.68
C ARG A 59 17.07 2.01 -4.90
N ALA A 60 16.15 1.26 -5.47
CA ALA A 60 16.30 -0.17 -5.71
C ALA A 60 17.32 -0.50 -6.82
N GLU A 61 17.39 0.29 -7.89
CA GLU A 61 18.34 0.05 -8.99
C GLU A 61 19.80 0.21 -8.55
N ASN A 62 20.03 1.00 -7.50
CA ASN A 62 21.35 1.29 -6.93
C ASN A 62 21.67 0.43 -5.68
N ASP A 63 20.87 -0.60 -5.37
CA ASP A 63 21.14 -1.50 -4.25
C ASP A 63 22.23 -2.53 -4.63
N PRO A 64 23.46 -2.44 -4.07
CA PRO A 64 24.56 -3.33 -4.45
C PRO A 64 24.40 -4.75 -3.90
N THR A 65 23.46 -4.97 -2.98
CA THR A 65 23.24 -6.28 -2.36
C THR A 65 22.36 -7.19 -3.21
N VAL A 66 21.71 -6.64 -4.24
CA VAL A 66 20.78 -7.35 -5.11
C VAL A 66 21.44 -7.61 -6.47
N PRO A 67 21.67 -8.88 -6.86
CA PRO A 67 22.11 -9.19 -8.22
C PRO A 67 21.08 -8.73 -9.24
N ASP A 68 21.53 -8.07 -10.31
CA ASP A 68 20.67 -7.50 -11.36
C ASP A 68 19.63 -6.50 -10.82
N ALA A 69 20.07 -5.65 -9.88
CA ALA A 69 19.25 -4.63 -9.24
C ALA A 69 18.50 -3.72 -10.25
N PRO A 70 19.11 -3.22 -11.35
CA PRO A 70 18.40 -2.37 -12.30
C PRO A 70 17.20 -3.06 -12.96
N ALA A 71 17.35 -4.30 -13.44
CA ALA A 71 16.25 -5.02 -14.07
C ALA A 71 15.15 -5.38 -13.07
N LYS A 72 15.52 -5.73 -11.82
CA LYS A 72 14.55 -6.01 -10.76
C LYS A 72 13.80 -4.76 -10.31
N ALA A 73 14.46 -3.61 -10.24
CA ALA A 73 13.85 -2.33 -9.93
C ALA A 73 12.82 -1.92 -11.00
N GLU A 74 13.17 -2.11 -12.27
CA GLU A 74 12.24 -1.87 -13.38
C GLU A 74 11.02 -2.81 -13.32
N LYS A 75 11.26 -4.10 -13.07
CA LYS A 75 10.19 -5.08 -12.89
C LYS A 75 9.29 -4.77 -11.70
N PHE A 76 9.85 -4.24 -10.61
CA PHE A 76 9.09 -3.75 -9.45
C PHE A 76 8.18 -2.60 -9.88
N ALA A 77 8.71 -1.57 -10.55
CA ALA A 77 7.93 -0.41 -10.97
C ALA A 77 6.75 -0.81 -11.86
N GLN A 78 6.98 -1.68 -12.84
CA GLN A 78 5.93 -2.19 -13.73
C GLN A 78 4.85 -2.97 -12.98
N ARG A 79 5.25 -3.88 -12.09
CA ARG A 79 4.30 -4.70 -11.32
C ARG A 79 3.50 -3.86 -10.33
N TYR A 80 4.15 -2.93 -9.65
CA TYR A 80 3.50 -2.10 -8.64
C TYR A 80 2.47 -1.15 -9.26
N VAL A 81 2.83 -0.49 -10.37
CA VAL A 81 1.88 0.32 -11.16
C VAL A 81 0.73 -0.54 -11.67
N SER A 82 0.99 -1.74 -12.18
CA SER A 82 -0.05 -2.65 -12.66
C SER A 82 -1.04 -3.03 -11.56
N VAL A 83 -0.56 -3.41 -10.36
CA VAL A 83 -1.43 -3.79 -9.23
C VAL A 83 -2.33 -2.64 -8.80
N ILE A 84 -1.78 -1.42 -8.72
CA ILE A 84 -2.54 -0.23 -8.33
C ILE A 84 -3.58 0.12 -9.40
N SER A 85 -3.20 0.08 -10.68
CA SER A 85 -4.09 0.40 -11.81
C SER A 85 -5.20 -0.64 -12.03
N ILE A 86 -4.94 -1.93 -11.82
CA ILE A 86 -5.94 -3.00 -11.93
C ILE A 86 -7.06 -2.80 -10.89
N ARG A 87 -6.71 -2.39 -9.66
CA ARG A 87 -7.70 -2.03 -8.64
C ARG A 87 -8.55 -0.83 -9.08
N MET A 88 -7.96 0.14 -9.77
CA MET A 88 -8.69 1.29 -10.31
C MET A 88 -9.68 0.85 -11.41
N ILE A 89 -9.28 -0.04 -12.32
CA ILE A 89 -10.14 -0.53 -13.42
C ILE A 89 -11.31 -1.39 -12.89
N MET A 90 -11.06 -2.25 -11.90
CA MET A 90 -12.13 -3.04 -11.27
C MET A 90 -13.13 -2.20 -10.48
N LEU A 91 -12.74 -0.99 -10.06
CA LEU A 91 -13.59 -0.02 -9.36
C LEU A 91 -14.18 1.05 -10.31
N LEU A 92 -14.08 0.88 -11.63
CA LEU A 92 -14.66 1.78 -12.63
C LEU A 92 -15.68 1.08 -13.54
N ARG A 93 -15.93 -0.23 -13.35
CA ARG A 93 -16.97 -1.03 -14.02
C ARG A 93 -18.08 -1.38 -13.02
#